data_AF-I6B023-F1
#
_entry.id   AF-I6B023-F1
#
_cell.length_a   1.000
_cell.length_b   1.000
_cell.length_c   1.000
_cell.angle_alpha   90.00
_cell.angle_beta   90.00
_cell.angle_gamma   90.00
#
_symmetry.space_group_name_H-M   'P 1'
#
loop_
_entity.id
_entity.type
_entity.pdbx_description
1 polymer ?
#
loop_
_entity_poly.entity_id
_entity_poly.type
_entity_poly.pdbx_seq_one_letter_code
_entity_poly.pdbx_strand_id
1 'polypeptide(L)'
;MSNDYIPDPDASFHGWQNNFFVELGSGTRIARLGIPQAKVTALEGLQGQWEDAWHLASQPATRTPLAVEEKTRIRGLYEDFLRALVRQHITPNDAATDADRVALGLPIHKKTRMPIPPPVTHPVAEQRGNQPGLVELHFRDEEGEHRGKPGQAHGAEIAYDVRETPPGDPGELAHSEIDTRSPFKKQFRADQRGLKMWYALRWESPTGGKGPWSPIAFVVIP
;
A
#
# COMPACT_ATOMS: atom_id res chain seq x y z
N MET A 1 4.73 -12.18 5.76
CA MET A 1 6.16 -11.87 5.85
C MET A 1 6.33 -10.92 7.03
N SER A 2 7.12 -11.30 8.04
CA SER A 2 7.25 -10.49 9.26
C SER A 2 7.72 -9.09 8.86
N ASN A 3 6.93 -8.08 9.21
CA ASN A 3 7.17 -6.67 8.86
C ASN A 3 8.17 -6.01 9.82
N ASP A 4 8.80 -6.84 10.66
CA ASP A 4 9.72 -6.44 11.71
C ASP A 4 11.13 -6.93 11.39
N TYR A 5 12.12 -6.05 11.61
CA TYR A 5 13.53 -6.37 11.43
C TYR A 5 14.16 -6.92 12.71
N ILE A 6 13.48 -6.79 13.85
CA ILE A 6 13.89 -7.42 15.11
C ILE A 6 13.35 -8.85 15.15
N PRO A 7 14.20 -9.89 15.30
CA PRO A 7 13.73 -11.28 15.29
C PRO A 7 12.89 -11.64 16.54
N ASP A 8 11.75 -12.30 16.34
CA ASP A 8 10.89 -12.73 17.45
C ASP A 8 11.53 -13.79 18.38
N PRO A 9 12.26 -14.82 17.91
CA PRO A 9 12.88 -15.80 18.80
C PRO A 9 14.04 -15.19 19.57
N ASP A 10 14.10 -15.38 20.90
CA ASP A 10 15.14 -14.75 21.73
C ASP A 10 16.57 -15.11 21.30
N ALA A 11 16.80 -16.35 20.86
CA ALA A 11 18.11 -16.78 20.39
C ALA A 11 18.53 -16.04 19.11
N SER A 12 17.57 -15.85 18.19
CA SER A 12 17.78 -15.06 16.97
C SER A 12 17.99 -13.58 17.30
N PHE A 13 17.20 -13.04 18.24
CA PHE A 13 17.37 -11.68 18.72
C PHE A 13 18.75 -11.48 19.36
N HIS A 14 19.20 -12.40 20.22
CA HIS A 14 20.51 -12.33 20.87
C HIS A 14 21.65 -12.30 19.85
N GLY A 15 21.60 -13.14 18.82
CA GLY A 15 22.58 -13.10 17.72
C GLY A 15 22.51 -11.81 16.90
N TRP A 16 21.30 -11.36 16.55
CA TRP A 16 21.10 -10.14 15.76
C TRP A 16 21.55 -8.88 16.50
N GLN A 17 21.20 -8.72 17.77
CA GLN A 17 21.55 -7.53 18.55
C GLN A 17 23.06 -7.42 18.80
N ASN A 18 23.76 -8.55 18.98
CA ASN A 18 25.23 -8.58 19.06
C ASN A 18 25.86 -8.08 17.77
N ASN A 19 25.38 -8.59 16.63
CA ASN A 19 25.84 -8.11 15.33
C ASN A 19 25.54 -6.61 15.16
N PHE A 20 24.32 -6.17 15.48
CA PHE A 20 23.94 -4.76 15.42
C PHE A 20 24.89 -3.88 16.23
N PHE A 21 25.19 -4.27 17.47
CA PHE A 21 26.07 -3.51 18.35
C PHE A 21 27.50 -3.42 17.81
N VAL A 22 28.09 -4.55 17.43
CA VAL A 22 29.44 -4.62 16.86
C VAL A 22 29.55 -3.80 15.57
N GLU A 23 28.58 -3.97 14.68
CA GLU A 23 28.53 -3.26 13.41
C GLU A 23 28.26 -1.77 13.58
N LEU A 24 27.49 -1.35 14.58
CA LEU A 24 27.30 0.07 14.86
C LEU A 24 28.58 0.72 15.38
N GLY A 25 29.33 0.01 16.22
CA GLY A 25 30.62 0.45 16.74
C GLY A 25 31.78 0.38 15.74
N SER A 26 31.58 -0.25 14.57
CA SER A 26 32.66 -0.43 13.60
C SER A 26 32.97 0.85 12.82
N GLY A 27 34.28 1.13 12.67
CA GLY A 27 34.78 2.26 11.90
C GLY A 27 34.31 3.62 12.43
N THR A 28 33.70 4.42 11.56
CA THR A 28 33.25 5.78 11.87
C THR A 28 31.73 5.94 11.91
N ARG A 29 30.96 4.83 11.97
CA ARG A 29 29.49 4.87 11.84
C ARG A 29 28.82 5.76 12.89
N ILE A 30 29.16 5.61 14.18
CA ILE A 30 28.60 6.44 15.26
C ILE A 30 28.79 7.94 14.97
N ALA A 31 30.02 8.34 14.63
CA ALA A 31 30.35 9.74 14.34
C ALA A 31 29.67 10.24 13.06
N ARG A 32 29.71 9.46 11.97
CA ARG A 32 29.11 9.81 10.68
C ARG A 32 27.59 9.90 10.75
N LEU A 33 26.95 9.02 11.52
CA LEU A 33 25.51 9.02 11.74
C LEU A 33 25.07 10.04 12.81
N GLY A 34 26.01 10.74 13.44
CA GLY A 34 25.72 11.75 14.46
C GLY A 34 24.98 11.18 15.66
N ILE A 35 25.25 9.93 16.04
CA ILE A 35 24.60 9.30 17.19
C ILE A 35 25.21 9.90 18.46
N PRO A 36 24.40 10.52 19.35
CA PRO A 36 24.92 11.12 20.57
C PRO A 36 25.56 10.08 21.48
N GLN A 37 26.69 10.42 22.11
CA GLN A 37 27.39 9.51 23.02
C GLN A 37 26.49 8.97 24.15
N ALA A 38 25.58 9.80 24.67
CA ALA A 38 24.61 9.38 25.68
C ALA A 38 23.70 8.22 25.21
N LYS A 39 23.38 8.15 23.91
CA LYS A 39 22.62 7.04 23.32
C LYS A 39 23.48 5.78 23.17
N VAL A 40 24.76 5.93 22.84
CA VAL A 40 25.72 4.81 22.79
C VAL A 40 25.88 4.19 24.17
N THR A 41 26.08 5.00 25.22
CA THR A 41 26.17 4.50 26.60
C THR A 41 24.87 3.85 27.07
N ALA A 42 23.71 4.39 26.70
CA ALA A 42 22.43 3.75 26.99
C ALA A 42 22.25 2.41 26.25
N LEU A 43 22.72 2.33 25.01
CA LEU A 43 22.71 1.09 24.22
C LEU A 43 23.57 0.01 24.90
N GLU A 44 24.80 0.34 25.27
CA GLU A 44 25.73 -0.53 26.00
C GLU A 44 25.12 -1.05 27.31
N GLY A 45 24.49 -0.16 28.09
CA GLY A 45 23.86 -0.52 29.34
C GLY A 45 22.69 -1.48 29.18
N LEU A 46 21.82 -1.27 28.18
CA LEU A 46 20.70 -2.16 27.90
C LEU A 46 21.14 -3.50 27.29
N GLN A 47 22.18 -3.50 26.45
CA GLN A 47 22.78 -4.73 25.94
C GLN A 47 23.31 -5.59 27.08
N GLY A 48 24.09 -5.01 28.01
CA GLY A 48 24.62 -5.75 29.16
C GLY A 48 23.51 -6.36 30.01
N GLN A 49 22.45 -5.59 30.31
CA GLN A 49 21.29 -6.11 31.04
C GLN A 49 20.59 -7.26 30.30
N TRP A 50 20.47 -7.16 28.97
CA TRP A 50 19.91 -8.24 28.14
C TRP A 50 20.79 -9.49 28.18
N GLU A 51 22.11 -9.36 28.02
CA GLU A 51 23.04 -10.49 28.02
C GLU A 51 22.99 -11.24 29.35
N ASP A 52 23.00 -10.53 30.48
CA ASP A 52 22.88 -11.12 31.82
C ASP A 52 21.55 -11.87 32.00
N ALA A 53 20.43 -11.22 31.65
CA ALA A 53 19.10 -11.83 31.79
C ALA A 53 18.90 -13.02 30.84
N TRP A 54 19.42 -12.93 29.61
CA TRP A 54 19.43 -14.01 28.62
C TRP A 54 20.21 -15.22 29.12
N HIS A 55 21.42 -15.00 29.66
CA HIS A 55 22.24 -16.09 30.21
C HIS A 55 21.52 -16.83 31.35
N LEU A 56 20.93 -16.09 32.30
CA LEU A 56 20.20 -16.70 33.42
C LEU A 56 18.98 -17.51 32.97
N ALA A 57 18.21 -17.00 32.00
CA ALA A 57 16.98 -17.64 31.53
C ALA A 57 17.21 -18.77 30.51
N SER A 58 18.36 -18.79 29.83
CA SER A 58 18.72 -19.82 28.84
C SER A 58 19.37 -21.06 29.46
N GLN A 59 19.99 -20.94 30.64
CA GLN A 59 20.64 -22.06 31.34
C GLN A 59 19.66 -22.84 32.22
N PRO A 60 19.52 -24.16 32.06
CA PRO A 60 18.58 -24.95 32.86
C PRO A 60 18.77 -24.85 34.38
N ALA A 61 20.02 -24.68 34.84
CA ALA A 61 20.35 -24.64 36.27
C ALA A 61 19.92 -23.34 36.97
N THR A 62 19.80 -22.23 36.23
CA THR A 62 19.45 -20.89 36.76
C THR A 62 18.09 -20.41 36.29
N ARG A 63 17.44 -21.16 35.38
CA ARG A 63 16.15 -20.79 34.80
C ARG A 63 15.03 -20.94 35.83
N THR A 64 14.59 -19.79 36.34
CA THR A 64 13.41 -19.67 37.21
C THR A 64 12.31 -18.87 36.51
N PRO A 65 11.04 -18.96 36.96
CA PRO A 65 9.97 -18.10 36.45
C PRO A 65 10.32 -16.61 36.51
N LEU A 66 10.94 -16.17 37.62
CA LEU A 66 11.41 -14.80 37.80
C LEU A 66 12.49 -14.41 36.77
N ALA A 67 13.47 -15.28 36.50
CA ALA A 67 14.49 -15.02 35.48
C ALA A 67 13.89 -14.89 34.07
N VAL A 68 12.86 -15.69 33.76
CA VAL A 68 12.15 -15.59 32.48
C VAL A 68 11.34 -14.30 32.36
N GLU A 69 10.67 -13.89 33.43
CA GLU A 69 9.92 -12.63 33.48
C GLU A 69 10.85 -11.42 33.34
N GLU A 70 11.96 -11.40 34.08
CA GLU A 70 12.93 -10.32 34.02
C GLU A 70 13.58 -10.21 32.63
N LYS A 71 13.98 -11.33 32.02
CA LYS A 71 14.46 -11.34 30.64
C LYS A 71 13.41 -10.75 29.68
N THR A 72 12.14 -11.13 29.84
CA THR A 72 11.05 -10.63 28.98
C THR A 72 10.85 -9.11 29.15
N ARG A 73 10.92 -8.62 30.38
CA ARG A 73 10.85 -7.19 30.70
C ARG A 73 12.01 -6.41 30.08
N ILE A 74 13.24 -6.89 30.26
CA ILE A 74 14.45 -6.28 29.68
C ILE A 74 14.38 -6.32 28.15
N ARG A 75 13.89 -7.42 27.56
CA ARG A 75 13.69 -7.54 26.12
C ARG A 75 12.82 -6.41 25.58
N GLY A 76 11.65 -6.18 26.19
CA GLY A 76 10.74 -5.11 25.76
C GLY A 76 11.41 -3.72 25.80
N LEU A 77 12.11 -3.41 26.90
CA LEU A 77 12.84 -2.15 27.03
C LEU A 77 13.94 -1.99 25.98
N TYR A 78 14.67 -3.07 25.69
CA TYR A 78 15.76 -3.03 24.73
C TYR A 78 15.25 -2.89 23.30
N GLU A 79 14.21 -3.63 22.93
CA GLU A 79 13.56 -3.50 21.61
C GLU A 79 13.01 -2.09 21.39
N ASP A 80 12.33 -1.51 22.37
CA ASP A 80 11.81 -0.15 22.29
C ASP A 80 12.94 0.87 22.08
N PHE A 81 14.05 0.70 22.81
CA PHE A 81 15.22 1.56 22.65
C PHE A 81 15.86 1.42 21.26
N LEU A 82 16.07 0.19 20.78
CA LEU A 82 16.65 -0.07 19.46
C LEU A 82 15.78 0.51 18.35
N ARG A 83 14.46 0.35 18.44
CA ARG A 83 13.51 0.95 17.49
C ARG A 83 13.59 2.46 17.49
N ALA A 84 13.66 3.08 18.67
CA ALA A 84 13.81 4.53 18.80
C ALA A 84 15.14 5.01 18.20
N LEU A 85 16.25 4.33 18.50
CA LEU A 85 17.59 4.66 17.98
C LEU A 85 17.62 4.62 16.45
N VAL A 86 17.14 3.51 15.85
CA VAL A 86 17.09 3.33 14.39
C VAL A 86 16.22 4.41 13.75
N ARG A 87 15.01 4.65 14.29
CA ARG A 87 14.07 5.65 13.74
C ARG A 87 14.59 7.08 13.85
N GLN A 88 15.31 7.42 14.90
CA GLN A 88 15.78 8.79 15.16
C GLN A 88 17.09 9.11 14.43
N HIS A 89 18.01 8.15 14.31
CA HIS A 89 19.39 8.44 13.88
C HIS A 89 19.83 7.73 12.60
N ILE A 90 19.15 6.66 12.17
CA ILE A 90 19.58 5.83 11.03
C ILE A 90 18.60 5.92 9.86
N THR A 91 17.30 5.75 10.11
CA THR A 91 16.28 5.77 9.06
C THR A 91 16.23 7.08 8.28
N PRO A 92 16.13 8.27 8.93
CA PRO A 92 16.03 9.54 8.21
C PRO A 92 17.39 10.12 7.81
N ASN A 93 18.49 9.42 8.08
CA ASN A 93 19.83 9.98 7.94
C ASN A 93 20.38 9.72 6.54
N ASP A 94 20.60 10.79 5.77
CA ASP A 94 21.17 10.71 4.41
C ASP A 94 22.61 10.19 4.41
N ALA A 95 23.33 10.33 5.53
CA ALA A 95 24.65 9.74 5.66
C ALA A 95 24.58 8.21 5.79
N ALA A 96 23.44 7.61 6.16
CA ALA A 96 23.29 6.16 6.27
C ALA A 96 23.18 5.52 4.87
N THR A 97 24.21 4.75 4.51
CA THR A 97 24.26 4.04 3.23
C THR A 97 23.46 2.75 3.28
N ASP A 98 23.10 2.21 2.11
CA ASP A 98 22.43 0.90 2.05
C ASP A 98 23.35 -0.23 2.56
N ALA A 99 24.67 -0.10 2.39
CA ALA A 99 25.65 -1.01 2.98
C ALA A 99 25.64 -1.00 4.51
N ASP A 100 25.49 0.18 5.13
CA ASP A 100 25.34 0.28 6.58
C ASP A 100 24.06 -0.41 7.07
N ARG A 101 22.94 -0.21 6.35
CA ARG A 101 21.67 -0.84 6.69
C ARG A 101 21.79 -2.36 6.64
N VAL A 102 22.40 -2.90 5.58
CA VAL A 102 22.64 -4.35 5.45
C VAL A 102 23.52 -4.87 6.59
N ALA A 103 24.63 -4.21 6.88
CA ALA A 103 25.56 -4.62 7.93
C ALA A 103 24.90 -4.61 9.31
N LEU A 104 24.06 -3.61 9.60
CA LEU A 104 23.28 -3.50 10.83
C LEU A 104 22.06 -4.45 10.87
N GLY A 105 21.82 -5.25 9.82
CA GLY A 105 20.64 -6.12 9.75
C GLY A 105 19.32 -5.34 9.67
N LEU A 106 19.33 -4.15 9.07
CA LEU A 106 18.18 -3.27 8.86
C LEU A 106 17.65 -3.36 7.42
N PRO A 107 16.35 -3.14 7.20
CA PRO A 107 15.77 -3.18 5.87
C PRO A 107 16.24 -1.97 5.03
N ILE A 108 16.50 -2.22 3.75
CA ILE A 108 16.75 -1.15 2.77
C ILE A 108 15.40 -0.52 2.37
N HIS A 109 15.34 0.81 2.35
CA HIS A 109 14.15 1.52 1.90
C HIS A 109 13.92 1.31 0.39
N LYS A 110 12.67 1.03 -0.01
CA LYS A 110 12.31 0.97 -1.44
C LYS A 110 12.40 2.38 -2.02
N LYS A 111 13.35 2.62 -2.93
CA LYS A 111 13.54 3.92 -3.59
C LYS A 111 12.56 4.18 -4.74
N THR A 112 11.90 3.14 -5.26
CA THR A 112 11.00 3.27 -6.42
C THR A 112 9.57 2.90 -6.06
N ARG A 113 8.65 3.80 -6.36
CA ARG A 113 7.21 3.51 -6.37
C ARG A 113 6.91 2.73 -7.65
N MET A 114 6.41 1.49 -7.53
CA MET A 114 5.92 0.79 -8.71
C MET A 114 4.67 1.52 -9.23
N PRO A 115 4.63 1.92 -10.52
CA PRO A 115 3.44 2.50 -11.11
C PRO A 115 2.28 1.51 -11.06
N ILE A 116 1.06 2.00 -10.80
CA ILE A 116 -0.15 1.21 -10.97
C ILE A 116 -0.41 1.12 -12.48
N PRO A 117 -0.40 -0.08 -13.09
CA PRO A 117 -0.66 -0.23 -14.51
C PRO A 117 -2.10 0.19 -14.85
N PRO A 118 -2.36 0.64 -16.09
CA PRO A 118 -3.73 0.87 -16.54
C PRO A 118 -4.52 -0.46 -16.53
N PRO A 119 -5.84 -0.42 -16.31
CA PRO A 119 -6.69 -1.60 -16.45
C PRO A 119 -6.59 -2.19 -17.86
N VAL A 120 -6.64 -3.51 -17.98
CA VAL A 120 -6.54 -4.21 -19.28
C VAL A 120 -7.90 -4.66 -19.82
N THR A 121 -8.94 -4.62 -18.99
CA THR A 121 -10.33 -4.93 -19.33
C THR A 121 -11.14 -3.65 -19.51
N HIS A 122 -12.39 -3.80 -19.96
CA HIS A 122 -13.36 -2.71 -20.04
C HIS A 122 -14.66 -2.99 -19.24
N PRO A 123 -15.43 -1.96 -18.90
CA PRO A 123 -16.74 -2.13 -18.27
C PRO A 123 -17.81 -2.60 -19.27
N VAL A 124 -18.65 -3.53 -18.85
CA VAL A 124 -19.90 -3.90 -19.55
C VAL A 124 -21.07 -3.25 -18.83
N ALA A 125 -21.88 -2.48 -19.56
CA ALA A 125 -23.00 -1.72 -19.01
C ALA A 125 -24.36 -2.23 -19.49
N GLU A 126 -25.34 -2.28 -18.58
CA GLU A 126 -26.74 -2.60 -18.82
C GLU A 126 -27.62 -1.46 -18.30
N GLN A 127 -28.60 -1.02 -19.11
CA GLN A 127 -29.61 -0.09 -18.62
C GLN A 127 -30.56 -0.78 -17.65
N ARG A 128 -30.81 -0.16 -16.50
CA ARG A 128 -31.88 -0.56 -15.57
C ARG A 128 -32.70 0.65 -15.14
N GLY A 129 -33.84 0.38 -14.51
CA GLY A 129 -34.78 1.42 -14.10
C GLY A 129 -35.78 1.81 -15.20
N ASN A 130 -36.86 2.45 -14.78
CA ASN A 130 -37.98 2.85 -15.65
C ASN A 130 -38.45 4.29 -15.37
N GLN A 131 -37.61 5.11 -14.71
CA GLN A 131 -37.95 6.48 -14.40
C GLN A 131 -37.87 7.34 -15.68
N PRO A 132 -38.92 8.09 -16.04
CA PRO A 132 -38.95 8.87 -17.28
C PRO A 132 -37.83 9.93 -17.34
N GLY A 133 -37.04 9.91 -18.42
CA GLY A 133 -35.89 10.77 -18.65
C GLY A 133 -34.64 10.41 -17.85
N LEU A 134 -34.65 9.38 -17.01
CA LEU A 134 -33.48 8.94 -16.25
C LEU A 134 -32.86 7.71 -16.90
N VAL A 135 -31.62 7.84 -17.34
CA VAL A 135 -30.80 6.70 -17.77
C VAL A 135 -29.97 6.23 -16.58
N GLU A 136 -30.17 4.97 -16.17
CA GLU A 136 -29.31 4.32 -15.16
C GLU A 136 -28.50 3.19 -15.81
N LEU A 137 -27.19 3.37 -15.93
CA LEU A 137 -26.27 2.37 -16.45
C LEU A 137 -25.62 1.60 -15.29
N HIS A 138 -25.97 0.33 -15.17
CA HIS A 138 -25.29 -0.59 -14.27
C HIS A 138 -24.11 -1.21 -14.98
N PHE A 139 -22.91 -1.03 -14.45
CA PHE A 139 -21.69 -1.51 -15.08
C PHE A 139 -20.88 -2.41 -14.15
N ARG A 140 -20.22 -3.40 -14.74
CA ARG A 140 -19.33 -4.36 -14.09
C ARG A 140 -18.15 -4.66 -15.00
N ASP A 141 -17.12 -5.28 -14.44
CA ASP A 141 -15.99 -5.75 -15.23
C ASP A 141 -16.40 -6.86 -16.21
N GLU A 142 -15.84 -6.85 -17.43
CA GLU A 142 -16.16 -7.85 -18.46
C GLU A 142 -15.77 -9.27 -18.06
N GLU A 143 -14.61 -9.41 -17.40
CA GLU A 143 -14.06 -10.69 -16.94
C GLU A 143 -14.52 -11.02 -15.50
N GLY A 144 -15.29 -10.13 -14.87
CA GLY A 144 -15.70 -10.25 -13.48
C GLY A 144 -16.93 -11.14 -13.27
N GLU A 145 -16.82 -12.11 -12.36
CA GLU A 145 -17.95 -12.92 -11.86
C GLU A 145 -18.91 -12.13 -10.95
N HIS A 146 -18.50 -10.94 -10.51
CA HIS A 146 -19.25 -10.10 -9.57
C HIS A 146 -19.49 -8.70 -10.13
N ARG A 147 -20.43 -7.96 -9.53
CA ARG A 147 -20.72 -6.54 -9.86
C ARG A 147 -19.64 -5.59 -9.31
N GLY A 148 -18.37 -5.89 -9.60
CA GLY A 148 -17.20 -5.16 -9.16
C GLY A 148 -16.43 -4.53 -10.33
N LYS A 149 -15.54 -3.62 -9.99
CA LYS A 149 -14.49 -3.14 -10.90
C LYS A 149 -13.31 -4.13 -10.88
N PRO A 150 -12.48 -4.19 -11.94
CA PRO A 150 -11.26 -4.98 -11.90
C PRO A 150 -10.31 -4.43 -10.83
N GLY A 151 -9.40 -5.29 -10.36
CA GLY A 151 -8.40 -4.92 -9.37
C GLY A 151 -7.62 -3.67 -9.80
N GLN A 152 -7.48 -2.71 -8.88
CA GLN A 152 -6.77 -1.43 -9.06
C GLN A 152 -7.45 -0.37 -9.96
N ALA A 153 -8.67 -0.60 -10.47
CA ALA A 153 -9.44 0.47 -11.12
C ALA A 153 -10.06 1.44 -10.10
N HIS A 154 -9.91 2.74 -10.33
CA HIS A 154 -10.51 3.83 -9.57
C HIS A 154 -11.98 4.06 -9.92
N GLY A 155 -12.34 4.01 -11.20
CA GLY A 155 -13.68 4.30 -11.69
C GLY A 155 -13.85 3.92 -13.15
N ALA A 156 -15.09 3.94 -13.63
CA ALA A 156 -15.39 3.88 -15.06
C ALA A 156 -15.50 5.31 -15.58
N GLU A 157 -14.84 5.62 -16.68
CA GLU A 157 -15.16 6.76 -17.52
C GLU A 157 -16.30 6.37 -18.45
N ILE A 158 -17.37 7.14 -18.47
CA ILE A 158 -18.55 7.00 -19.33
C ILE A 158 -18.50 8.15 -20.33
N ALA A 159 -18.09 7.85 -21.56
CA ALA A 159 -18.25 8.77 -22.67
C ALA A 159 -19.64 8.58 -23.27
N TYR A 160 -20.34 9.67 -23.57
CA TYR A 160 -21.68 9.60 -24.15
C TYR A 160 -22.04 10.84 -24.99
N ASP A 161 -23.04 10.68 -25.86
CA ASP A 161 -23.62 11.76 -26.68
C ASP A 161 -25.04 11.39 -27.12
N VAL A 162 -25.91 12.39 -27.31
CA VAL A 162 -27.29 12.20 -27.78
C VAL A 162 -27.38 12.60 -29.24
N ARG A 163 -27.47 11.59 -30.12
CA ARG A 163 -27.47 11.78 -31.58
C ARG A 163 -28.20 10.65 -32.30
N GLU A 164 -28.63 10.94 -33.53
CA GLU A 164 -29.34 9.97 -34.36
C GLU A 164 -28.40 8.93 -34.97
N THR A 165 -27.22 9.36 -35.43
CA THR A 165 -26.24 8.51 -36.09
C THR A 165 -25.27 7.88 -35.09
N PRO A 166 -24.85 6.62 -35.31
CA PRO A 166 -23.82 5.98 -34.50
C PRO A 166 -22.48 6.73 -34.61
N PRO A 167 -21.71 6.86 -33.52
CA PRO A 167 -20.30 7.26 -33.59
C PRO A 167 -19.46 6.21 -34.34
N GLY A 168 -18.40 6.67 -34.99
CA GLY A 168 -17.35 5.79 -35.51
C GLY A 168 -16.37 5.33 -34.43
N ASP A 169 -16.12 6.18 -33.43
CA ASP A 169 -15.15 5.95 -32.35
C ASP A 169 -15.64 6.52 -31.01
N PRO A 170 -15.34 5.89 -29.84
CA PRO A 170 -15.67 6.44 -28.53
C PRO A 170 -15.14 7.86 -28.27
N GLY A 171 -14.02 8.26 -28.88
CA GLY A 171 -13.46 9.60 -28.77
C GLY A 171 -14.29 10.69 -29.47
N GLU A 172 -15.26 10.33 -30.30
CA GLU A 172 -16.20 11.26 -30.92
C GLU A 172 -17.39 11.60 -30.02
N LEU A 173 -17.51 10.99 -28.84
CA LEU A 173 -18.58 11.28 -27.90
C LEU A 173 -18.29 12.61 -27.18
N ALA A 174 -19.23 13.55 -27.27
CA ALA A 174 -19.03 14.94 -26.84
C ALA A 174 -18.91 15.11 -25.32
N HIS A 175 -19.41 14.14 -24.54
CA HIS A 175 -19.40 14.20 -23.09
C HIS A 175 -18.62 13.02 -22.51
N SER A 176 -17.94 13.26 -21.39
CA SER A 176 -17.27 12.23 -20.61
C SER A 176 -17.41 12.55 -19.12
N GLU A 177 -17.85 11.56 -18.35
CA GLU A 177 -17.99 11.64 -16.90
C GLU A 177 -17.36 10.41 -16.25
N ILE A 178 -16.77 10.57 -15.05
CA ILE A 178 -16.23 9.45 -14.29
C ILE A 178 -17.20 9.06 -13.18
N ASP A 179 -17.49 7.77 -13.07
CA ASP A 179 -18.21 7.21 -11.95
C ASP A 179 -17.36 6.19 -11.19
N THR A 180 -17.23 6.43 -9.89
CA THR A 180 -16.50 5.56 -8.97
C THR A 180 -17.38 4.43 -8.45
N ARG A 181 -18.66 4.31 -8.81
CA ARG A 181 -19.50 3.19 -8.41
C ARG A 181 -20.73 3.03 -9.30
N SER A 182 -21.01 1.79 -9.73
CA SER A 182 -22.29 1.51 -10.39
C SER A 182 -23.49 1.71 -9.44
N PRO A 183 -24.63 2.27 -9.93
CA PRO A 183 -24.88 2.71 -11.31
C PRO A 183 -24.53 4.18 -11.61
N PHE A 184 -24.16 4.44 -12.86
CA PHE A 184 -24.14 5.79 -13.41
C PHE A 184 -25.57 6.25 -13.69
N LYS A 185 -25.90 7.45 -13.23
CA LYS A 185 -27.26 8.02 -13.37
C LYS A 185 -27.21 9.37 -14.08
N LYS A 186 -27.93 9.48 -15.20
CA LYS A 186 -28.03 10.72 -15.97
C LYS A 186 -29.48 11.10 -16.24
N GLN A 187 -29.87 12.28 -15.76
CA GLN A 187 -31.18 12.87 -16.04
C GLN A 187 -31.11 13.67 -17.34
N PHE A 188 -31.98 13.33 -18.28
CA PHE A 188 -32.21 14.04 -19.53
C PHE A 188 -33.46 14.90 -19.46
N ARG A 189 -33.53 15.89 -20.36
CA ARG A 189 -34.67 16.78 -20.50
C ARG A 189 -35.83 16.05 -21.20
N ALA A 190 -37.05 16.55 -21.00
CA ALA A 190 -38.26 15.94 -21.55
C ALA A 190 -38.28 15.91 -23.09
N ASP A 191 -37.66 16.87 -23.75
CA ASP A 191 -37.51 16.97 -25.21
C ASP A 191 -36.52 15.95 -25.79
N GLN A 192 -35.72 15.30 -24.94
CA GLN A 192 -34.75 14.27 -25.36
C GLN A 192 -35.29 12.85 -25.20
N ARG A 193 -36.50 12.67 -24.67
CA ARG A 193 -37.12 11.34 -24.54
C ARG A 193 -37.34 10.69 -25.89
N GLY A 194 -37.07 9.39 -25.98
CA GLY A 194 -37.12 8.64 -27.24
C GLY A 194 -35.88 8.81 -28.13
N LEU A 195 -34.98 9.76 -27.84
CA LEU A 195 -33.70 9.87 -28.54
C LEU A 195 -32.72 8.79 -28.06
N LYS A 196 -31.73 8.50 -28.90
CA LYS A 196 -30.64 7.57 -28.58
C LYS A 196 -29.51 8.31 -27.87
N MET A 197 -29.17 7.83 -26.68
CA MET A 197 -27.91 8.15 -26.03
C MET A 197 -26.89 7.07 -26.40
N TRP A 198 -25.91 7.44 -27.22
CA TRP A 198 -24.76 6.59 -27.53
C TRP A 198 -23.74 6.71 -26.41
N TYR A 199 -23.10 5.60 -26.04
CA TYR A 199 -22.11 5.57 -24.98
C TYR A 199 -21.05 4.50 -25.18
N ALA A 200 -19.90 4.72 -24.54
CA ALA A 200 -18.83 3.74 -24.37
C ALA A 200 -18.18 3.97 -23.00
N LEU A 201 -17.68 2.90 -22.36
CA LEU A 201 -17.08 2.96 -21.04
C LEU A 201 -15.64 2.45 -21.08
N ARG A 202 -14.77 2.96 -20.21
CA ARG A 202 -13.45 2.38 -19.95
C ARG A 202 -13.09 2.50 -18.49
N TRP A 203 -12.29 1.57 -17.98
CA TRP A 203 -11.76 1.69 -16.62
C TRP A 203 -10.62 2.71 -16.57
N GLU A 204 -10.50 3.39 -15.43
CA GLU A 204 -9.41 4.32 -15.13
C GLU A 204 -8.74 3.92 -13.82
N SER A 205 -7.40 3.94 -13.78
CA SER A 205 -6.62 3.73 -12.55
C SER A 205 -6.56 5.01 -11.69
N PRO A 206 -6.19 4.91 -10.39
CA PRO A 206 -5.99 6.08 -9.53
C PRO A 206 -4.92 7.07 -10.03
N THR A 207 -4.07 6.63 -10.97
CA THR A 207 -3.02 7.46 -11.58
C THR A 207 -3.43 8.04 -12.94
N GLY A 208 -4.71 7.88 -13.33
CA GLY A 208 -5.24 8.35 -14.61
C GLY A 208 -4.97 7.43 -15.81
N GLY A 209 -4.40 6.24 -15.55
CA GLY A 209 -4.16 5.23 -16.59
C GLY A 209 -5.48 4.70 -17.13
N LYS A 210 -5.68 4.80 -18.45
CA LYS A 210 -6.93 4.43 -19.12
C LYS A 210 -6.83 3.02 -19.70
N GLY A 211 -7.83 2.20 -19.43
CA GLY A 211 -8.00 0.90 -20.07
C GLY A 211 -8.65 1.01 -21.47
N PRO A 212 -8.86 -0.14 -22.14
CA PRO A 212 -9.55 -0.17 -23.42
C PRO A 212 -11.00 0.34 -23.29
N TRP A 213 -11.52 0.90 -24.38
CA TRP A 213 -12.94 1.23 -24.49
C TRP A 213 -13.78 -0.03 -24.67
N SER A 214 -14.97 -0.02 -24.08
CA SER A 214 -16.04 -0.94 -24.42
C SER A 214 -16.51 -0.72 -25.86
N PRO A 215 -17.16 -1.72 -26.47
CA PRO A 215 -17.93 -1.49 -27.69
C PRO A 215 -18.92 -0.34 -27.49
N ILE A 216 -19.13 0.43 -28.56
CA ILE A 216 -20.13 1.48 -28.60
C ILE A 216 -21.52 0.85 -28.53
N ALA A 217 -22.33 1.32 -27.58
CA ALA A 217 -23.71 0.91 -27.41
C ALA A 217 -24.63 2.13 -27.37
N PHE A 218 -25.93 1.91 -27.44
CA PHE A 218 -26.91 2.96 -27.22
C PHE A 218 -28.04 2.47 -26.32
N VAL A 219 -28.67 3.44 -25.67
CA VAL A 219 -29.93 3.27 -24.96
C VAL A 219 -30.92 4.32 -25.44
N VAL A 220 -32.19 3.97 -25.43
CA VAL A 220 -33.26 4.94 -25.68
C VAL A 220 -33.58 5.62 -24.36
N ILE A 221 -33.62 6.96 -24.37
CA ILE A 221 -33.96 7.75 -23.19
C ILE A 221 -35.44 7.48 -22.84
N PRO A 222 -35.76 6.93 -21.65
CA PRO A 222 -37.13 6.60 -21.25
C PRO A 222 -38.09 7.79 -21.17
#